data_AF-K9KAK7-F1
#
_entry.id   AF-K9KAK7-F1
#
_cell.length_a   1.000
_cell.length_b   1.000
_cell.length_c   1.000
_cell.angle_alpha   90.00
_cell.angle_beta   90.00
_cell.angle_gamma   90.00
#
_symmetry.space_group_name_H-M   'P 1'
#
loop_
_entity.id
_entity.type
_entity.pdbx_description
1 polymer ?
#
loop_
_entity_poly.entity_id
_entity_poly.type
_entity_poly.pdbx_seq_one_letter_code
_entity_poly.pdbx_strand_id
1 'polypeptide(L)'
;GNPLYDSLGSLGVGTLLGVVSAFLIYTNTEALLGRSIQPEQVQRLTELLENDPSVRAIHDVKATDLGLGKVRFKAEVDFDGRVVTRSYLEKQDFDQMLQEIQQVKTPEELETFMLKHGENIIDTLGAEVDRLEKELKKRNPEVRHVDLEIL
;
A
#
# COMPACT_ATOMS: atom_id res chain seq x y z
N GLY A 1 11.93 -64.24 -4.42
CA GLY A 1 11.70 -63.14 -5.37
C GLY A 1 13.00 -62.83 -6.08
N ASN A 2 12.97 -62.44 -7.36
CA ASN A 2 14.19 -62.14 -8.11
C ASN A 2 14.75 -60.76 -7.66
N PRO A 3 15.94 -60.70 -7.03
CA PRO A 3 16.51 -59.47 -6.46
C PRO A 3 16.71 -58.34 -7.48
N LEU A 4 16.90 -58.68 -8.76
CA LEU A 4 17.07 -57.71 -9.84
C LEU A 4 15.79 -56.92 -10.12
N TYR A 5 14.62 -57.57 -10.04
CA TYR A 5 13.33 -56.90 -10.26
C TYR A 5 12.93 -56.03 -9.06
N ASP A 6 13.33 -56.43 -7.85
CA ASP A 6 13.06 -55.68 -6.61
C ASP A 6 13.89 -54.38 -6.54
N SER A 7 15.15 -54.44 -6.99
CA SER A 7 16.03 -53.28 -7.09
C SER A 7 15.59 -52.28 -8.16
N LEU A 8 15.15 -52.78 -9.33
CA LEU A 8 14.59 -51.95 -10.40
C LEU A 8 13.28 -51.28 -10.00
N GLY A 9 12.42 -51.99 -9.27
CA GLY A 9 11.17 -51.44 -8.72
C GLY A 9 11.44 -50.30 -7.73
N SER A 10 12.42 -50.49 -6.83
CA SER A 10 12.79 -49.47 -5.85
C SER A 10 13.37 -48.20 -6.48
N LEU A 11 14.21 -48.34 -7.53
CA LEU A 11 14.73 -47.22 -8.32
C LEU A 11 13.61 -46.45 -9.05
N GLY A 12 12.65 -47.19 -9.61
CA GLY A 12 11.50 -46.59 -10.29
C GLY A 12 10.64 -45.77 -9.33
N VAL A 13 10.29 -46.33 -8.17
CA VAL A 13 9.50 -45.64 -7.14
C VAL A 13 10.25 -44.42 -6.61
N GLY A 14 11.56 -44.54 -6.35
CA GLY A 14 12.39 -43.43 -5.89
C GLY A 14 12.46 -42.28 -6.88
N THR A 15 12.59 -42.59 -8.18
CA THR A 15 12.62 -41.60 -9.25
C THR A 15 11.27 -40.89 -9.37
N LEU A 16 10.17 -41.64 -9.30
CA LEU A 16 8.81 -41.11 -9.40
C LEU A 16 8.50 -40.17 -8.22
N LEU A 17 8.88 -40.57 -7.01
CA LEU A 17 8.78 -39.70 -5.82
C LEU A 17 9.66 -38.46 -5.93
N GLY A 18 10.87 -38.59 -6.49
CA GLY A 18 11.76 -37.46 -6.75
C GLY A 18 11.17 -36.44 -7.72
N VAL A 19 10.57 -36.90 -8.81
CA VAL A 19 9.90 -36.04 -9.81
C VAL A 19 8.69 -35.33 -9.20
N VAL A 20 7.82 -36.05 -8.47
CA VAL A 20 6.65 -35.45 -7.81
C VAL A 20 7.09 -34.43 -6.75
N SER A 21 8.13 -34.73 -5.98
CA SER A 21 8.68 -33.81 -4.98
C SER A 21 9.26 -32.55 -5.62
N ALA A 22 10.03 -32.70 -6.72
CA ALA A 22 10.56 -31.57 -7.46
C ALA A 22 9.45 -30.69 -8.06
N PHE A 23 8.40 -31.32 -8.60
CA PHE A 23 7.22 -30.61 -9.11
C PHE A 23 6.49 -29.85 -8.00
N LEU A 24 6.29 -30.45 -6.83
CA LEU A 24 5.69 -29.79 -5.66
C LEU A 24 6.56 -28.64 -5.15
N ILE A 25 7.89 -28.78 -5.14
CA ILE A 25 8.80 -27.71 -4.75
C ILE A 25 8.70 -26.56 -5.75
N TYR A 26 8.74 -26.83 -7.06
CA TYR A 26 8.64 -25.78 -8.07
C TYR A 26 7.31 -25.03 -7.97
N THR A 27 6.18 -25.75 -7.91
CA THR A 27 4.84 -25.15 -7.82
C THR A 27 4.58 -24.43 -6.49
N ASN A 28 5.08 -24.95 -5.36
CA ASN A 28 5.01 -24.22 -4.09
C ASN A 28 5.96 -23.03 -4.06
N THR A 29 7.13 -23.10 -4.69
CA THR A 29 8.08 -21.97 -4.72
C THR A 29 7.47 -20.82 -5.52
N GLU A 30 6.81 -21.08 -6.65
CA GLU A 30 6.05 -20.06 -7.37
C GLU A 30 4.86 -19.51 -6.58
N ALA A 31 4.19 -20.34 -5.77
CA ALA A 31 3.11 -19.90 -4.89
C ALA A 31 3.62 -19.07 -3.68
N LEU A 32 4.79 -19.41 -3.15
CA LEU A 32 5.43 -18.76 -1.99
C LEU A 32 6.14 -17.47 -2.38
N LEU A 33 6.62 -17.35 -3.62
CA LEU A 33 7.19 -16.10 -4.15
C LEU A 33 6.12 -15.02 -4.36
N GLY A 34 4.84 -15.35 -4.15
CA GLY A 34 3.72 -14.47 -4.41
C GLY A 34 3.56 -14.34 -5.92
N ARG A 35 2.40 -14.72 -6.45
CA ARG A 35 2.11 -14.36 -7.83
C ARG A 35 2.13 -12.83 -7.89
N SER A 36 3.12 -12.25 -8.57
CA SER A 36 3.08 -10.84 -8.89
C SER A 36 1.86 -10.63 -9.75
N ILE A 37 1.08 -9.62 -9.38
CA ILE A 37 -0.08 -9.23 -10.17
C ILE A 37 0.40 -8.81 -11.55
N GLN A 38 -0.46 -8.95 -12.57
CA GLN A 38 -0.14 -8.52 -13.91
C GLN A 38 0.38 -7.07 -13.89
N PRO A 39 1.56 -6.79 -14.50
CA PRO A 39 2.16 -5.46 -14.46
C PRO A 39 1.21 -4.33 -14.86
N GLU A 40 0.32 -4.62 -15.82
CA GLU A 40 -0.74 -3.72 -16.28
C GLU A 40 -1.73 -3.31 -15.18
N GLN A 41 -2.11 -4.24 -14.30
CA GLN A 41 -2.99 -3.92 -13.17
C GLN A 41 -2.28 -3.07 -12.12
N VAL A 42 -0.99 -3.35 -11.86
CA VAL A 42 -0.18 -2.54 -10.94
C VAL A 42 -0.06 -1.12 -11.47
N GLN A 43 0.28 -0.98 -12.76
CA GLN A 43 0.40 0.32 -13.40
C GLN A 43 -0.90 1.11 -13.35
N ARG A 44 -2.05 0.47 -13.61
CA ARG A 44 -3.36 1.12 -13.51
C ARG A 44 -3.67 1.63 -12.09
N LEU A 45 -3.28 0.87 -11.06
CA LEU A 45 -3.46 1.30 -9.66
C LEU A 45 -2.54 2.47 -9.33
N THR A 46 -1.29 2.43 -9.78
CA THR A 46 -0.34 3.54 -9.61
C THR A 46 -0.84 4.81 -10.31
N GLU A 47 -1.26 4.72 -11.58
CA GLU A 47 -1.80 5.86 -12.33
C GLU A 47 -3.02 6.47 -11.62
N LEU A 48 -3.89 5.65 -11.02
CA LEU A 48 -5.04 6.16 -10.26
C LEU A 48 -4.64 7.02 -9.06
N LEU A 49 -3.56 6.63 -8.37
CA LEU A 49 -3.04 7.37 -7.22
C LEU A 49 -2.25 8.62 -7.68
N GLU A 50 -1.48 8.53 -8.77
CA GLU A 50 -0.74 9.67 -9.34
C GLU A 50 -1.66 10.76 -9.90
N ASN A 51 -2.89 10.41 -10.29
CA ASN A 51 -3.88 11.37 -10.76
C ASN A 51 -4.51 12.22 -9.65
N ASP A 52 -4.26 11.91 -8.37
CA ASP A 52 -4.79 12.69 -7.27
C ASP A 52 -3.93 13.94 -7.00
N PRO A 53 -4.52 15.15 -6.90
CA PRO A 53 -3.76 16.38 -6.72
C PRO A 53 -3.00 16.48 -5.39
N SER A 54 -3.34 15.65 -4.40
CA SER A 54 -2.63 15.61 -3.11
C SER A 54 -1.34 14.78 -3.16
N VAL A 55 -1.17 13.94 -4.18
CA VAL A 55 -0.03 13.04 -4.34
C VAL A 55 1.05 13.73 -5.18
N ARG A 56 2.27 13.81 -4.65
CA ARG A 56 3.45 14.32 -5.36
C ARG A 56 4.16 13.20 -6.12
N ALA A 57 4.37 12.07 -5.46
CA ALA A 57 5.05 10.92 -6.01
C ALA A 57 4.65 9.63 -5.28
N ILE A 58 4.88 8.49 -5.92
CA ILE A 58 4.62 7.17 -5.35
C ILE A 58 5.90 6.35 -5.46
N HIS A 59 6.24 5.67 -4.37
CA HIS A 59 7.43 4.86 -4.21
C HIS A 59 7.09 3.47 -3.68
N ASP A 60 8.05 2.54 -3.81
CA ASP A 60 7.97 1.16 -3.32
C ASP A 60 6.64 0.42 -3.56
N VAL A 61 6.09 0.56 -4.78
CA VAL A 61 4.82 -0.09 -5.13
C VAL A 61 4.99 -1.61 -5.17
N LYS A 62 4.25 -2.31 -4.31
CA LYS A 62 4.23 -3.77 -4.20
C LYS A 62 2.81 -4.27 -4.28
N ALA A 63 2.56 -5.17 -5.22
CA ALA A 63 1.27 -5.80 -5.40
C ALA A 63 1.42 -7.33 -5.38
N THR A 64 0.71 -7.99 -4.47
CA THR A 64 0.75 -9.45 -4.29
C THR A 64 -0.64 -10.04 -4.49
N ASP A 65 -0.76 -11.04 -5.36
CA ASP A 65 -1.99 -11.82 -5.50
C ASP A 65 -2.13 -12.78 -4.31
N LEU A 66 -3.27 -12.68 -3.62
CA LEU A 66 -3.64 -13.50 -2.46
C LEU A 66 -4.41 -14.77 -2.86
N GLY A 67 -4.59 -15.00 -4.16
CA GLY A 67 -5.40 -16.08 -4.71
C GLY A 67 -6.89 -15.71 -4.79
N LEU A 68 -7.64 -16.47 -5.60
CA LEU A 68 -9.07 -16.24 -5.88
C LEU A 68 -9.36 -14.85 -6.48
N GLY A 69 -8.39 -14.26 -7.20
CA GLY A 69 -8.53 -12.94 -7.82
C GLY A 69 -8.50 -11.78 -6.82
N LYS A 70 -7.93 -11.99 -5.63
CA LYS A 70 -7.79 -10.94 -4.61
C LYS A 70 -6.37 -10.41 -4.58
N VAL A 71 -6.26 -9.10 -4.44
CA VAL A 71 -4.98 -8.39 -4.47
C VAL A 71 -4.70 -7.73 -3.12
N ARG A 72 -3.45 -7.79 -2.67
CA ARG A 72 -2.89 -6.87 -1.68
C ARG A 72 -2.01 -5.85 -2.40
N PHE A 73 -2.29 -4.58 -2.17
CA PHE A 73 -1.53 -3.46 -2.70
C PHE A 73 -0.89 -2.70 -1.55
N LYS A 74 0.41 -2.42 -1.68
CA LYS A 74 1.20 -1.59 -0.78
C LYS A 74 1.95 -0.55 -1.60
N ALA A 75 1.99 0.69 -1.12
CA ALA A 75 2.78 1.74 -1.73
C ALA A 75 3.18 2.79 -0.70
N GLU A 76 4.33 3.39 -0.90
CA GLU A 76 4.74 4.61 -0.22
C GLU A 76 4.27 5.82 -1.04
N VAL A 77 3.66 6.80 -0.39
CA VAL A 77 3.07 7.96 -1.05
C VAL A 77 3.70 9.22 -0.46
N ASP A 78 4.34 10.03 -1.31
CA ASP A 78 4.78 11.37 -0.98
C ASP A 78 3.63 12.35 -1.23
N PHE A 79 3.21 13.06 -0.19
CA PHE A 79 2.11 14.01 -0.24
C PHE A 79 2.61 15.45 -0.41
N ASP A 80 1.85 16.25 -1.16
CA ASP A 80 2.08 17.69 -1.17
C ASP A 80 1.47 18.36 0.06
N GLY A 81 2.32 18.61 1.06
CA GLY A 81 1.96 19.33 2.28
C GLY A 81 1.28 20.68 2.03
N ARG A 82 1.52 21.35 0.88
CA ARG A 82 0.81 22.59 0.52
C ARG A 82 -0.65 22.34 0.16
N VAL A 83 -0.93 21.26 -0.56
CA VAL A 83 -2.28 20.86 -0.94
C VAL A 83 -3.05 20.37 0.28
N VAL A 84 -2.41 19.58 1.13
CA VAL A 84 -3.00 19.12 2.40
C VAL A 84 -3.31 20.30 3.32
N THR A 85 -2.38 21.24 3.47
CA THR A 85 -2.61 22.46 4.26
C THR A 85 -3.74 23.30 3.66
N ARG A 86 -3.85 23.37 2.33
CA ARG A 86 -4.98 24.05 1.68
C ARG A 86 -6.32 23.38 1.97
N SER A 87 -6.39 22.04 1.90
CA SER A 87 -7.57 21.25 2.28
C SER A 87 -7.94 21.48 3.76
N TYR A 88 -6.94 21.60 4.65
CA TYR A 88 -7.17 21.97 6.05
C TYR A 88 -7.75 23.39 6.17
N LEU A 89 -7.14 24.37 5.51
CA LEU A 89 -7.58 25.78 5.56
C LEU A 89 -8.98 25.98 4.99
N GLU A 90 -9.39 25.22 3.98
CA GLU A 90 -10.75 25.26 3.43
C GLU A 90 -11.84 24.84 4.43
N LYS A 91 -11.47 24.04 5.44
CA LYS A 91 -12.37 23.60 6.52
C LYS A 91 -12.38 24.56 7.71
N GLN A 92 -11.48 25.53 7.73
CA GLN A 92 -11.32 26.48 8.83
C GLN A 92 -11.97 27.82 8.52
N ASP A 93 -12.38 28.52 9.57
CA ASP A 93 -12.81 29.91 9.46
C ASP A 93 -11.56 30.81 9.43
N PHE A 94 -11.30 31.40 8.26
CA PHE A 94 -10.17 32.31 8.06
C PHE A 94 -10.27 33.56 8.92
N ASP A 95 -11.47 34.10 9.15
CA ASP A 95 -11.65 35.31 9.95
C ASP A 95 -11.33 35.02 11.42
N GLN A 96 -11.74 33.85 11.91
CA GLN A 96 -11.41 33.40 13.26
C GLN A 96 -9.89 33.16 13.41
N MET A 97 -9.26 32.51 12.44
CA MET A 97 -7.82 32.25 12.47
C MET A 97 -7.00 33.55 12.42
N LEU A 98 -7.45 34.54 11.64
CA LEU A 98 -6.85 35.88 11.61
C LEU A 98 -7.01 36.63 12.93
N GLN A 99 -8.13 36.45 13.63
CA GLN A 99 -8.30 37.02 14.97
C GLN A 99 -7.39 36.33 15.99
N GLU A 100 -7.29 35.00 15.95
CA GLU A 100 -6.40 34.23 16.83
C GLU A 100 -4.95 34.66 16.65
N ILE A 101 -4.46 34.78 15.41
CA ILE A 101 -3.07 35.18 15.16
C ILE A 101 -2.78 36.65 15.52
N GLN A 102 -3.78 37.55 15.46
CA GLN A 102 -3.64 38.93 15.93
C GLN A 102 -3.53 39.04 17.46
N GLN A 103 -4.04 38.05 18.18
CA GLN A 103 -3.97 38.01 19.64
C GLN A 103 -2.63 37.46 20.13
N VAL A 104 -1.90 36.71 19.30
CA VAL A 104 -0.55 36.20 19.60
C VAL A 104 0.42 37.37 19.71
N LYS A 105 0.95 37.59 20.90
CA LYS A 105 1.90 38.67 21.21
C LYS A 105 3.24 38.17 21.72
N THR A 106 3.28 36.95 22.25
CA THR A 106 4.52 36.35 22.77
C THR A 106 5.00 35.17 21.93
N PRO A 107 6.30 34.84 21.96
CA PRO A 107 6.84 33.66 21.27
C PRO A 107 6.17 32.35 21.73
N GLU A 108 5.80 32.24 23.01
CA GLU A 108 5.16 31.05 23.58
C GLU A 108 3.73 30.85 23.06
N GLU A 109 2.99 31.95 22.88
CA GLU A 109 1.66 31.93 22.26
C GLU A 109 1.73 31.53 20.78
N LEU A 110 2.77 31.99 20.07
CA LEU A 110 3.02 31.61 18.68
C LEU A 110 3.34 30.11 18.57
N GLU A 111 4.18 29.59 19.46
CA GLU A 111 4.48 28.16 19.52
C GLU A 111 3.20 27.34 19.74
N THR A 112 2.37 27.74 20.70
CA THR A 112 1.09 27.07 20.99
C THR A 112 0.16 27.09 19.78
N PHE A 113 0.07 28.22 19.07
CA PHE A 113 -0.72 28.34 17.84
C PHE A 113 -0.19 27.39 16.76
N MET A 114 1.12 27.41 16.49
CA MET A 114 1.73 26.56 15.47
C MET A 114 1.59 25.06 15.80
N LEU A 115 1.68 24.68 17.07
CA LEU A 115 1.48 23.29 17.51
C LEU A 115 0.04 22.83 17.28
N LYS A 116 -0.96 23.64 17.66
CA LYS A 116 -2.39 23.37 17.42
C LYS A 116 -2.67 23.16 15.93
N HIS A 117 -2.17 24.04 15.08
CA HIS A 117 -2.39 23.93 13.62
C HIS A 117 -1.57 22.79 13.00
N GLY A 118 -0.37 22.53 13.49
CA GLY A 118 0.48 21.42 13.04
C GLY A 118 -0.17 20.07 13.26
N GLU A 119 -0.70 19.82 14.46
CA GLU A 119 -1.44 18.58 14.78
C GLU A 119 -2.63 18.38 13.84
N ASN A 120 -3.46 19.41 13.66
CA ASN A 120 -4.63 19.31 12.79
C ASN A 120 -4.27 19.10 11.30
N ILE A 121 -3.13 19.62 10.84
CA ILE A 121 -2.64 19.38 9.47
C ILE A 121 -2.23 17.91 9.31
N ILE A 122 -1.58 17.32 10.31
CA ILE A 122 -1.23 15.88 10.31
C ILE A 122 -2.49 15.01 10.36
N ASP A 123 -3.49 15.39 11.15
CA ASP A 123 -4.79 14.68 11.17
C ASP A 123 -5.49 14.77 9.80
N THR A 124 -5.40 15.92 9.14
CA THR A 124 -5.94 16.11 7.79
C THR A 124 -5.19 15.25 6.78
N LEU A 125 -3.87 15.13 6.89
CA LEU A 125 -3.06 14.23 6.07
C LEU A 125 -3.52 12.77 6.24
N GLY A 126 -3.70 12.31 7.48
CA GLY A 126 -4.22 10.96 7.75
C GLY A 126 -5.61 10.73 7.13
N ALA A 127 -6.49 11.72 7.18
CA ALA A 127 -7.80 11.64 6.52
C ALA A 127 -7.72 11.59 4.99
N GLU A 128 -6.73 12.25 4.36
CA GLU A 128 -6.48 12.15 2.91
C GLU A 128 -5.97 10.77 2.52
N VAL A 129 -5.08 10.16 3.32
CA VAL A 129 -4.64 8.77 3.11
C VAL A 129 -5.84 7.81 3.14
N ASP A 130 -6.68 7.92 4.17
CA ASP A 130 -7.91 7.14 4.31
C ASP A 130 -8.87 7.31 3.11
N ARG A 131 -8.96 8.54 2.58
CA ARG A 131 -9.76 8.83 1.39
C ARG A 131 -9.22 8.09 0.18
N LEU A 132 -7.92 8.19 -0.07
CA LEU A 132 -7.25 7.53 -1.20
C LEU A 132 -7.41 6.01 -1.12
N GLU A 133 -7.21 5.40 0.05
CA GLU A 133 -7.41 3.97 0.23
C GLU A 133 -8.85 3.53 -0.11
N LYS A 134 -9.84 4.29 0.35
CA LYS A 134 -11.26 4.01 0.08
C LYS A 134 -11.59 4.18 -1.39
N GLU A 135 -11.06 5.21 -2.06
CA GLU A 135 -11.25 5.41 -3.49
C GLU A 135 -10.62 4.27 -4.31
N LEU A 136 -9.42 3.83 -3.94
CA LEU A 136 -8.74 2.71 -4.59
C LEU A 136 -9.57 1.42 -4.44
N LYS A 137 -10.02 1.10 -3.22
CA LYS A 137 -10.88 -0.07 -2.95
C LYS A 137 -12.22 0.01 -3.69
N LYS A 138 -12.78 1.21 -3.86
CA LYS A 138 -14.08 1.41 -4.55
C LYS A 138 -13.96 1.26 -6.06
N ARG A 139 -12.86 1.74 -6.67
CA ARG A 139 -12.62 1.63 -8.11
C ARG A 139 -12.14 0.23 -8.51
N ASN A 140 -11.49 -0.49 -7.59
CA ASN A 140 -10.88 -1.80 -7.82
C ASN A 140 -11.33 -2.80 -6.74
N PRO A 141 -12.52 -3.42 -6.87
CA PRO A 141 -13.06 -4.37 -5.89
C PRO A 141 -12.21 -5.65 -5.74
N GLU A 142 -11.32 -5.94 -6.69
CA GLU A 142 -10.31 -6.99 -6.61
C GLU A 142 -9.25 -6.72 -5.53
N VAL A 143 -9.03 -5.45 -5.16
CA VAL A 143 -8.06 -5.06 -4.14
C VAL A 143 -8.68 -5.20 -2.76
N ARG A 144 -8.30 -6.27 -2.07
CA ARG A 144 -8.81 -6.63 -0.74
C ARG A 144 -8.11 -5.83 0.35
N HIS A 145 -6.81 -5.62 0.20
CA HIS A 145 -5.97 -4.92 1.16
C HIS A 145 -5.22 -3.81 0.43
N VAL A 146 -5.31 -2.60 0.97
CA VAL A 146 -4.57 -1.42 0.55
C VAL A 146 -3.93 -0.91 1.81
N ASP A 147 -2.61 -0.82 1.80
CA ASP A 147 -1.84 -0.15 2.85
C ASP A 147 -1.01 0.95 2.16
N LEU A 148 -1.35 2.22 2.43
CA LEU A 148 -0.58 3.36 1.96
C LEU A 148 0.26 3.91 3.10
N GLU A 149 1.58 3.96 2.90
CA GLU A 149 2.53 4.48 3.89
C GLU A 149 2.99 5.88 3.46
N ILE A 150 3.12 6.81 4.40
CA ILE A 150 3.61 8.17 4.12
C ILE A 150 5.13 8.14 4.16
N LEU A 151 5.78 8.76 3.16
CA LEU A 151 7.23 8.87 3.05
C LEU A 151 7.83 10.02 3.88
#